data_AF-A0A3Q9FXG0-F1
#
_entry.id   AF-A0A3Q9FXG0-F1
#
_cell.length_a   1.000
_cell.length_b   1.000
_cell.length_c   1.000
_cell.angle_alpha   90.00
_cell.angle_beta   90.00
_cell.angle_gamma   90.00
#
_symmetry.space_group_name_H-M   'P 1'
#
loop_
_entity.id
_entity.type
_entity.pdbx_description
1 polymer ?
#
loop_
_entity_poly.entity_id
_entity_poly.type
_entity_poly.pdbx_seq_one_letter_code
_entity_poly.pdbx_strand_id
1 'polypeptide(L)'
;MRLRTTARFLVAAAATAALSLMGLTASPASASVLDVPPKGANDWSCKPDSAHPQPVVLVNGTFKLMAENWAKLSPALKEAGYCVFAFNYGHMETDPIPQAAAELRDFVEAVRGATGATKVDIVGHSQGGMMPRYYVKFLGGADKVDDLVGIVPSNHGTLNPLAIPFGYTFCPSCLDQRVGSDLLKKLNEGDETPAGPDYTVITTRHDEVVIPYTSALLTGPAEHLSNVVLQDKCPLDPFMHDQATKDPVVAQWVLNALGRKGPADPAFQPRCLG
;
A
#
# COMPACT_ATOMS: atom_id res chain seq x y z
N MET A 1 -71.92 -5.38 -40.92
CA MET A 1 -70.90 -5.19 -41.97
C MET A 1 -69.61 -5.86 -41.48
N ARG A 2 -69.49 -7.18 -41.62
CA ARG A 2 -68.60 -7.90 -42.58
C ARG A 2 -67.18 -7.31 -42.60
N LEU A 3 -66.21 -8.00 -41.97
CA LEU A 3 -65.19 -8.87 -42.62
C LEU A 3 -64.21 -8.04 -43.48
N ARG A 4 -62.88 -8.17 -43.51
CA ARG A 4 -61.96 -9.24 -43.10
C ARG A 4 -60.53 -8.77 -43.47
N THR A 5 -59.55 -9.32 -42.78
CA THR A 5 -58.20 -9.72 -43.27
C THR A 5 -57.27 -8.68 -43.90
N THR A 6 -56.28 -8.28 -43.11
CA THR A 6 -54.93 -8.00 -43.58
C THR A 6 -54.08 -9.27 -43.47
N ALA A 7 -53.64 -9.79 -44.61
CA ALA A 7 -52.41 -10.56 -44.75
C ALA A 7 -52.15 -10.74 -46.25
N ARG A 8 -50.94 -10.43 -46.71
CA ARG A 8 -50.01 -11.42 -47.30
C ARG A 8 -48.84 -10.78 -48.08
N PHE A 9 -47.63 -11.16 -47.65
CA PHE A 9 -46.40 -11.49 -48.39
C PHE A 9 -45.72 -10.40 -49.25
N LEU A 10 -44.56 -9.89 -48.83
CA LEU A 10 -43.18 -10.39 -49.04
C LEU A 10 -42.68 -10.20 -50.48
N VAL A 11 -41.68 -9.32 -50.68
CA VAL A 11 -40.47 -9.59 -51.49
C VAL A 11 -39.30 -8.77 -50.93
N ALA A 12 -38.17 -9.43 -50.73
CA ALA A 12 -36.91 -8.95 -50.18
C ALA A 12 -35.95 -8.39 -51.24
N ALA A 13 -35.04 -7.50 -50.83
CA ALA A 13 -33.70 -7.33 -51.42
C ALA A 13 -32.84 -6.56 -50.38
N ALA A 14 -32.06 -7.27 -49.57
CA ALA A 14 -30.61 -7.50 -49.76
C ALA A 14 -29.75 -6.26 -49.44
N ALA A 15 -29.26 -6.20 -48.20
CA ALA A 15 -28.04 -5.47 -47.84
C ALA A 15 -27.19 -6.39 -46.97
N THR A 16 -26.13 -6.93 -47.57
CA THR A 16 -25.08 -7.71 -46.93
C THR A 16 -24.32 -6.84 -45.93
N ALA A 17 -24.55 -7.02 -44.63
CA ALA A 17 -23.66 -6.52 -43.59
C ALA A 17 -22.58 -7.56 -43.31
N ALA A 18 -21.35 -7.26 -43.73
CA ALA A 18 -20.17 -8.05 -43.40
C ALA A 18 -19.91 -7.94 -41.88
N LEU A 19 -20.13 -9.02 -41.13
CA LEU A 19 -19.59 -9.17 -39.79
C LEU A 19 -18.10 -9.49 -39.90
N SER A 20 -17.27 -8.46 -39.83
CA SER A 20 -15.85 -8.63 -39.49
C SER A 20 -15.76 -9.03 -38.01
N LEU A 21 -15.56 -10.33 -37.75
CA LEU A 21 -15.05 -10.81 -36.46
C LEU A 21 -13.63 -10.27 -36.27
N MET A 22 -13.49 -9.10 -35.65
CA MET A 22 -12.25 -8.73 -34.98
C MET A 22 -12.20 -9.45 -33.65
N GLY A 23 -11.68 -10.68 -33.67
CA GLY A 23 -11.22 -11.34 -32.46
C GLY A 23 -10.05 -10.55 -31.88
N LEU A 24 -10.33 -9.74 -30.85
CA LEU A 24 -9.30 -9.20 -29.96
C LEU A 24 -8.71 -10.38 -29.18
N THR A 25 -7.69 -11.02 -29.75
CA THR A 25 -6.82 -11.89 -28.96
C THR A 25 -5.95 -10.98 -28.12
N ALA A 26 -6.38 -10.73 -26.88
CA ALA A 26 -5.51 -10.12 -25.89
C ALA A 26 -4.30 -11.05 -25.73
N SER A 27 -3.13 -10.60 -26.17
CA SER A 27 -1.89 -11.31 -25.89
C SER A 27 -1.69 -11.33 -24.38
N PRO A 28 -1.35 -12.47 -23.76
CA PRO A 28 -1.05 -12.49 -22.33
C PRO A 28 0.12 -11.55 -22.09
N ALA A 29 -0.07 -10.53 -21.27
CA ALA A 29 1.02 -9.70 -20.78
C ALA A 29 2.05 -10.64 -20.15
N SER A 30 3.26 -10.68 -20.70
CA SER A 30 4.34 -11.44 -20.09
C SER A 30 4.67 -10.78 -18.76
N ALA A 31 4.35 -11.47 -17.65
CA ALA A 31 4.72 -11.00 -16.33
C ALA A 31 6.25 -10.83 -16.27
N SER A 32 6.71 -9.64 -15.87
CA SER A 32 8.13 -9.38 -15.66
C SER A 32 8.66 -10.36 -14.61
N VAL A 33 9.92 -10.80 -14.77
CA VAL A 33 10.60 -11.62 -13.74
C VAL A 33 10.74 -10.90 -12.40
N LEU A 34 10.58 -9.57 -12.39
CA LEU A 34 10.63 -8.73 -11.20
C LEU A 34 9.26 -8.66 -10.48
N ASP A 35 8.17 -9.03 -11.16
CA ASP A 35 6.79 -8.91 -10.65
C ASP A 35 6.28 -10.20 -10.00
N VAL A 36 7.18 -10.99 -9.42
CA VAL A 36 6.79 -12.18 -8.65
C VAL A 36 6.16 -11.73 -7.33
N PRO A 37 4.92 -12.13 -7.02
CA PRO A 37 4.30 -11.78 -5.75
C PRO A 37 4.95 -12.54 -4.58
N PRO A 38 5.04 -11.92 -3.38
CA PRO A 38 5.44 -12.64 -2.17
C PRO A 38 4.44 -13.76 -1.85
N LYS A 39 4.90 -14.78 -1.13
CA LYS A 39 4.04 -15.92 -0.73
C LYS A 39 2.82 -15.42 0.03
N GLY A 40 1.62 -15.75 -0.46
CA GLY A 40 0.35 -15.41 0.18
C GLY A 40 -0.31 -14.13 -0.35
N ALA A 41 0.37 -13.37 -1.22
CA ALA A 41 -0.19 -12.20 -1.87
C ALA A 41 -0.71 -12.48 -3.30
N ASN A 42 -1.52 -11.55 -3.79
CA ASN A 42 -2.00 -11.45 -5.18
C ASN A 42 -2.87 -12.63 -5.65
N ASP A 43 -3.57 -13.27 -4.73
CA ASP A 43 -4.76 -14.06 -5.08
C ASP A 43 -5.92 -13.11 -5.35
N TRP A 44 -6.05 -12.70 -6.62
CA TRP A 44 -7.12 -11.80 -7.09
C TRP A 44 -8.53 -12.39 -7.02
N SER A 45 -8.66 -13.68 -6.70
CA SER A 45 -9.95 -14.31 -6.41
C SER A 45 -10.36 -14.24 -4.94
N CYS A 46 -9.44 -13.83 -4.05
CA CYS A 46 -9.66 -13.75 -2.61
C CYS A 46 -10.82 -12.80 -2.29
N LYS A 47 -11.68 -13.23 -1.37
CA LYS A 47 -12.82 -12.44 -0.86
C LYS A 47 -12.65 -12.22 0.64
N PRO A 48 -12.46 -10.96 1.08
CA PRO A 48 -12.47 -10.60 2.50
C PRO A 48 -13.74 -11.11 3.19
N ASP A 49 -13.63 -11.54 4.45
CA ASP A 49 -14.76 -12.02 5.24
C ASP A 49 -15.13 -11.01 6.35
N SER A 50 -16.07 -11.36 7.24
CA SER A 50 -16.49 -10.43 8.29
C SER A 50 -15.47 -10.27 9.43
N ALA A 51 -14.47 -11.16 9.54
CA ALA A 51 -13.39 -11.02 10.50
C ALA A 51 -12.30 -10.09 9.98
N HIS A 52 -12.04 -10.14 8.66
CA HIS A 52 -11.06 -9.30 7.97
C HIS A 52 -11.69 -8.67 6.71
N PRO A 53 -12.58 -7.66 6.86
CA PRO A 53 -13.35 -7.13 5.73
C PRO A 53 -12.54 -6.26 4.75
N GLN A 54 -11.37 -5.79 5.16
CA GLN A 54 -10.46 -4.98 4.38
C GLN A 54 -9.33 -5.87 3.83
N PRO A 55 -9.09 -5.90 2.51
CA PRO A 55 -7.88 -6.49 1.97
C PRO A 55 -6.67 -5.61 2.30
N VAL A 56 -5.51 -6.24 2.50
CA VAL A 56 -4.25 -5.56 2.84
C VAL A 56 -3.44 -5.31 1.58
N VAL A 57 -3.02 -4.07 1.37
CA VAL A 57 -2.10 -3.63 0.33
C VAL A 57 -0.73 -3.36 0.93
N LEU A 58 0.27 -4.10 0.46
CA LEU A 58 1.67 -3.99 0.87
C LEU A 58 2.44 -3.05 -0.07
N VAL A 59 3.12 -2.05 0.49
CA VAL A 59 3.78 -0.96 -0.25
C VAL A 59 5.28 -0.91 0.09
N ASN A 60 6.12 -1.36 -0.85
CA ASN A 60 7.55 -1.61 -0.64
C ASN A 60 8.34 -0.34 -0.29
N GLY A 61 9.55 -0.51 0.24
CA GLY A 61 10.51 0.59 0.44
C GLY A 61 11.31 0.93 -0.83
N THR A 62 12.11 1.99 -0.77
CA THR A 62 13.00 2.38 -1.88
C THR A 62 13.93 1.23 -2.27
N PHE A 63 14.07 0.94 -3.57
CA PHE A 63 14.92 -0.12 -4.11
C PHE A 63 14.52 -1.55 -3.71
N LYS A 64 13.26 -1.80 -3.33
CA LYS A 64 12.82 -3.12 -2.85
C LYS A 64 11.71 -3.68 -3.75
N LEU A 65 11.95 -4.87 -4.28
CA LEU A 65 10.90 -5.66 -4.91
C LEU A 65 9.94 -6.23 -3.86
N MET A 66 8.65 -6.33 -4.19
CA MET A 66 7.61 -6.83 -3.30
C MET A 66 7.91 -8.23 -2.74
N ALA A 67 8.50 -9.11 -3.55
CA ALA A 67 8.89 -10.46 -3.12
C ALA A 67 9.90 -10.44 -1.97
N GLU A 68 10.91 -9.57 -2.07
CA GLU A 68 11.97 -9.45 -1.07
C GLU A 68 11.46 -8.71 0.18
N ASN A 69 10.79 -7.57 -0.02
CA ASN A 69 10.34 -6.70 1.06
C ASN A 69 9.37 -7.43 1.98
N TRP A 70 8.52 -8.30 1.43
CA TRP A 70 7.41 -8.92 2.17
C TRP A 70 7.54 -10.43 2.36
N ALA A 71 8.76 -10.97 2.22
CA ALA A 71 9.03 -12.41 2.31
C ALA A 71 8.57 -13.08 3.62
N LYS A 72 8.41 -12.31 4.70
CA LYS A 72 7.94 -12.79 6.02
C LYS A 72 6.57 -12.28 6.40
N LEU A 73 6.31 -10.98 6.22
CA LEU A 73 5.03 -10.40 6.64
C LEU A 73 3.85 -10.83 5.77
N SER A 74 4.01 -10.94 4.45
CA SER A 74 2.92 -11.37 3.56
C SER A 74 2.36 -12.76 3.91
N PRO A 75 3.19 -13.82 4.09
CA PRO A 75 2.65 -15.11 4.49
C PRO A 75 2.06 -15.11 5.90
N ALA A 76 2.59 -14.31 6.84
CA ALA A 76 2.03 -14.19 8.18
C ALA A 76 0.64 -13.55 8.17
N LEU A 77 0.43 -12.49 7.38
CA LEU A 77 -0.87 -11.88 7.17
C LEU A 77 -1.85 -12.85 6.50
N LYS A 78 -1.39 -13.60 5.49
CA LYS A 78 -2.24 -14.61 4.84
C LYS A 78 -2.65 -15.73 5.79
N GLU A 79 -1.73 -16.21 6.63
CA GLU A 79 -2.01 -17.21 7.66
C GLU A 79 -2.98 -16.70 8.73
N ALA A 80 -2.92 -15.40 9.03
CA ALA A 80 -3.88 -14.72 9.90
C ALA A 80 -5.26 -14.48 9.24
N GLY A 81 -5.45 -14.85 7.96
CA GLY A 81 -6.75 -14.82 7.29
C GLY A 81 -6.96 -13.64 6.33
N TYR A 82 -6.02 -12.72 6.20
CA TYR A 82 -6.17 -11.55 5.33
C TYR A 82 -6.07 -11.90 3.83
N CYS A 83 -6.84 -11.20 3.00
CA CYS A 83 -6.56 -11.10 1.56
C CYS A 83 -5.44 -10.09 1.35
N VAL A 84 -4.27 -10.56 0.90
CA VAL A 84 -3.06 -9.73 0.80
C VAL A 84 -2.74 -9.44 -0.66
N PHE A 85 -2.36 -8.20 -0.95
CA PHE A 85 -1.97 -7.72 -2.27
C PHE A 85 -0.67 -6.92 -2.16
N ALA A 86 0.18 -7.01 -3.18
CA ALA A 86 1.45 -6.29 -3.25
C ALA A 86 1.75 -5.95 -4.72
N PHE A 87 2.55 -4.90 -4.94
CA PHE A 87 2.94 -4.45 -6.25
C PHE A 87 4.33 -3.81 -6.20
N ASN A 88 5.00 -3.76 -7.35
CA ASN A 88 6.18 -2.93 -7.56
C ASN A 88 5.73 -1.60 -8.19
N TYR A 89 6.40 -0.50 -7.87
CA TYR A 89 6.00 0.82 -8.36
C TYR A 89 7.19 1.75 -8.60
N GLY A 90 6.96 2.82 -9.36
CA GLY A 90 7.91 3.94 -9.51
C GLY A 90 9.32 3.53 -9.94
N HIS A 91 9.44 2.53 -10.82
CA HIS A 91 10.71 2.00 -11.33
C HIS A 91 11.75 1.74 -10.23
N MET A 92 11.55 0.69 -9.42
CA MET A 92 12.34 0.42 -8.20
C MET A 92 12.19 1.54 -7.16
N GLU A 93 10.97 2.10 -7.08
CA GLU A 93 10.60 3.12 -6.12
C GLU A 93 11.45 4.41 -6.21
N THR A 94 12.08 4.65 -7.38
CA THR A 94 13.00 5.77 -7.65
C THR A 94 12.31 6.98 -8.26
N ASP A 95 11.19 6.80 -8.94
CA ASP A 95 10.40 7.89 -9.52
C ASP A 95 9.85 8.86 -8.44
N PRO A 96 9.56 10.12 -8.81
CA PRO A 96 8.96 11.10 -7.91
C PRO A 96 7.78 10.54 -7.11
N ILE A 97 7.74 10.85 -5.80
CA ILE A 97 6.73 10.32 -4.88
C ILE A 97 5.28 10.58 -5.32
N PRO A 98 4.92 11.74 -5.92
CA PRO A 98 3.55 11.95 -6.40
C PRO A 98 3.12 10.99 -7.51
N GLN A 99 4.06 10.51 -8.32
CA GLN A 99 3.80 9.56 -9.41
C GLN A 99 3.59 8.15 -8.82
N ALA A 100 4.48 7.73 -7.93
CA ALA A 100 4.31 6.51 -7.14
C ALA A 100 2.98 6.47 -6.36
N ALA A 101 2.53 7.61 -5.82
CA ALA A 101 1.24 7.71 -5.14
C ALA A 101 0.04 7.57 -6.10
N ALA A 102 0.18 7.95 -7.36
CA ALA A 102 -0.84 7.72 -8.38
C ALA A 102 -0.91 6.24 -8.77
N GLU A 103 0.23 5.55 -8.86
CA GLU A 103 0.29 4.10 -9.06
C GLU A 103 -0.38 3.36 -7.88
N LEU A 104 -0.10 3.79 -6.64
CA LEU A 104 -0.79 3.25 -5.46
C LEU A 104 -2.30 3.45 -5.54
N ARG A 105 -2.78 4.64 -5.91
CA ARG A 105 -4.22 4.90 -6.10
C ARG A 105 -4.82 3.86 -7.06
N ASP A 106 -4.20 3.68 -8.23
CA ASP A 106 -4.73 2.79 -9.26
C ASP A 106 -4.70 1.33 -8.80
N PHE A 107 -3.67 0.92 -8.05
CA PHE A 107 -3.60 -0.40 -7.46
C PHE A 107 -4.67 -0.63 -6.38
N VAL A 108 -4.90 0.35 -5.51
CA VAL A 108 -5.98 0.30 -4.49
C VAL A 108 -7.34 0.16 -5.16
N GLU A 109 -7.61 0.90 -6.23
CA GLU A 109 -8.87 0.76 -6.98
C GLU A 109 -9.02 -0.62 -7.63
N ALA A 110 -7.94 -1.19 -8.18
CA ALA A 110 -7.96 -2.55 -8.71
C ALA A 110 -8.28 -3.59 -7.63
N VAL A 111 -7.64 -3.47 -6.46
CA VAL A 111 -7.87 -4.37 -5.31
C VAL A 111 -9.32 -4.27 -4.82
N ARG A 112 -9.85 -3.06 -4.65
CA ARG A 112 -11.26 -2.83 -4.26
C ARG A 112 -12.22 -3.40 -5.30
N GLY A 113 -11.96 -3.19 -6.58
CA GLY A 113 -12.76 -3.75 -7.67
C GLY A 113 -12.76 -5.27 -7.71
N ALA A 114 -11.61 -5.91 -7.48
CA ALA A 114 -11.49 -7.37 -7.49
C ALA A 114 -12.11 -8.03 -6.26
N THR A 115 -11.93 -7.43 -5.09
CA THR A 115 -12.40 -8.00 -3.81
C THR A 115 -13.86 -7.67 -3.53
N GLY A 116 -14.32 -6.48 -3.95
CA GLY A 116 -15.61 -5.90 -3.59
C GLY A 116 -15.58 -5.09 -2.29
N ALA A 117 -14.40 -4.93 -1.67
CA ALA A 117 -14.25 -4.17 -0.44
C ALA A 117 -14.40 -2.65 -0.68
N THR A 118 -15.02 -1.94 0.27
CA THR A 118 -15.19 -0.49 0.20
C THR A 118 -13.93 0.28 0.58
N LYS A 119 -13.08 -0.31 1.42
CA LYS A 119 -11.78 0.23 1.82
C LYS A 119 -10.71 -0.87 1.76
N VAL A 120 -9.45 -0.47 1.88
CA VAL A 120 -8.29 -1.36 2.06
C VAL A 120 -7.51 -0.96 3.32
N ASP A 121 -6.72 -1.88 3.83
CA ASP A 121 -5.66 -1.55 4.79
C ASP A 121 -4.33 -1.42 4.04
N ILE A 122 -3.50 -0.47 4.43
CA ILE A 122 -2.18 -0.27 3.83
C ILE A 122 -1.11 -0.58 4.87
N VAL A 123 -0.18 -1.46 4.51
CA VAL A 123 1.05 -1.68 5.28
C VAL A 123 2.23 -1.30 4.40
N GLY A 124 2.96 -0.26 4.82
CA GLY A 124 4.03 0.33 4.05
C GLY A 124 5.37 0.24 4.76
N HIS A 125 6.45 0.02 4.01
CA HIS A 125 7.82 0.00 4.52
C HIS A 125 8.59 1.22 4.02
N SER A 126 9.30 1.94 4.89
CA SER A 126 10.19 3.04 4.50
C SER A 126 9.45 4.09 3.66
N GLN A 127 9.90 4.39 2.44
CA GLN A 127 9.17 5.21 1.46
C GLN A 127 7.72 4.78 1.32
N GLY A 128 7.43 3.49 1.23
CA GLY A 128 6.10 2.94 1.10
C GLY A 128 5.23 3.10 2.34
N GLY A 129 5.80 3.43 3.51
CA GLY A 129 5.05 3.82 4.71
C GLY A 129 4.74 5.33 4.77
N MET A 130 5.52 6.16 4.06
CA MET A 130 5.29 7.61 3.98
C MET A 130 4.43 8.00 2.78
N MET A 131 4.75 7.48 1.59
CA MET A 131 4.10 7.83 0.32
C MET A 131 2.57 7.66 0.34
N PRO A 132 1.97 6.64 1.01
CA PRO A 132 0.53 6.52 1.10
C PRO A 132 -0.16 7.73 1.76
N ARG A 133 0.54 8.50 2.61
CA ARG A 133 0.00 9.78 3.14
C ARG A 133 -0.26 10.79 2.02
N TYR A 134 0.55 10.78 0.95
CA TYR A 134 0.31 11.61 -0.23
C TYR A 134 -0.96 11.18 -0.97
N TYR A 135 -1.18 9.88 -1.10
CA TYR A 135 -2.42 9.33 -1.67
C TYR A 135 -3.65 9.75 -0.85
N VAL A 136 -3.58 9.61 0.47
CA VAL A 136 -4.64 10.01 1.39
C VAL A 136 -4.93 11.51 1.30
N LYS A 137 -3.90 12.37 1.37
CA LYS A 137 -4.08 13.84 1.40
C LYS A 137 -4.49 14.45 0.06
N PHE A 138 -3.94 13.96 -1.05
CA PHE A 138 -3.99 14.70 -2.31
C PHE A 138 -4.66 13.95 -3.46
N LEU A 139 -4.88 12.64 -3.33
CA LEU A 139 -5.37 11.81 -4.42
C LEU A 139 -6.67 11.06 -4.06
N GLY A 140 -7.33 11.48 -2.98
CA GLY A 140 -8.65 10.98 -2.58
C GLY A 140 -8.62 9.60 -1.94
N GLY A 141 -7.56 9.27 -1.20
CA GLY A 141 -7.46 8.01 -0.45
C GLY A 141 -8.16 8.00 0.90
N ALA A 142 -8.51 9.16 1.47
CA ALA A 142 -9.06 9.26 2.83
C ALA A 142 -10.33 8.42 3.07
N ASP A 143 -11.20 8.27 2.07
CA ASP A 143 -12.43 7.47 2.15
C ASP A 143 -12.24 6.00 1.72
N LYS A 144 -11.03 5.62 1.31
CA LYS A 144 -10.70 4.30 0.71
C LYS A 144 -9.69 3.50 1.51
N VAL A 145 -9.10 4.11 2.53
CA VAL A 145 -8.14 3.47 3.44
C VAL A 145 -8.78 3.39 4.82
N ASP A 146 -8.69 2.23 5.47
CA ASP A 146 -9.15 2.02 6.85
C ASP A 146 -7.99 2.13 7.82
N ASP A 147 -6.92 1.34 7.62
CA ASP A 147 -5.66 1.49 8.35
C ASP A 147 -4.50 1.90 7.43
N LEU A 148 -3.62 2.77 7.94
CA LEU A 148 -2.29 3.05 7.37
C LEU A 148 -1.22 2.72 8.41
N VAL A 149 -0.57 1.56 8.22
CA VAL A 149 0.52 1.09 9.07
C VAL A 149 1.86 1.33 8.38
N GLY A 150 2.63 2.29 8.89
CA GLY A 150 3.99 2.59 8.42
C GLY A 150 5.05 1.89 9.26
N ILE A 151 5.87 1.06 8.63
CA ILE A 151 7.05 0.40 9.21
C ILE A 151 8.29 1.20 8.81
N VAL A 152 9.00 1.75 9.78
CA VAL A 152 10.14 2.67 9.63
C VAL A 152 9.93 3.76 8.55
N PRO A 153 8.77 4.44 8.50
CA PRO A 153 8.45 5.36 7.42
C PRO A 153 9.32 6.61 7.43
N SER A 154 9.64 7.14 6.26
CA SER A 154 10.39 8.41 6.10
C SER A 154 9.49 9.66 6.21
N ASN A 155 8.57 9.68 7.17
CA ASN A 155 7.48 10.68 7.28
C ASN A 155 7.94 12.14 7.30
N HIS A 156 9.06 12.42 7.97
CA HIS A 156 9.71 13.73 7.99
C HIS A 156 11.04 13.74 7.22
N GLY A 157 11.28 12.68 6.44
CA GLY A 157 12.48 12.47 5.64
C GLY A 157 13.65 11.91 6.43
N THR A 158 14.83 11.94 5.83
CA THR A 158 16.08 11.50 6.47
C THR A 158 17.19 12.54 6.36
N LEU A 159 18.05 12.58 7.39
CA LEU A 159 19.34 13.28 7.38
C LEU A 159 20.49 12.41 6.86
N ASN A 160 20.22 11.17 6.45
CA ASN A 160 21.25 10.29 5.90
C ASN A 160 21.92 10.95 4.69
N PRO A 161 23.26 11.18 4.72
CA PRO A 161 23.96 11.95 3.69
C PRO A 161 23.94 11.27 2.31
N LEU A 162 23.63 9.97 2.24
CA LEU A 162 23.56 9.22 0.98
C LEU A 162 22.29 9.52 0.16
N ALA A 163 21.24 10.08 0.77
CA ALA A 163 20.00 10.42 0.05
C ALA A 163 20.22 11.45 -1.07
N ILE A 164 21.16 12.38 -0.87
CA ILE A 164 21.49 13.46 -1.81
C ILE A 164 22.21 12.94 -3.07
N PRO A 165 23.36 12.24 -2.97
CA PRO A 165 24.10 11.79 -4.14
C PRO A 165 23.28 10.83 -5.01
N PHE A 166 22.53 9.88 -4.45
CA PHE A 166 21.63 9.02 -5.23
C PHE A 166 20.49 9.83 -5.87
N GLY A 167 20.01 10.83 -5.15
CA GLY A 167 18.93 11.70 -5.57
C GLY A 167 19.18 12.44 -6.88
N TYR A 168 20.37 13.03 -7.01
CA TYR A 168 20.76 13.78 -8.22
C TYR A 168 21.19 12.90 -9.40
N THR A 169 21.29 11.58 -9.22
CA THR A 169 21.71 10.66 -10.28
C THR A 169 20.55 9.88 -10.88
N PHE A 170 19.86 9.07 -10.07
CA PHE A 170 18.88 8.11 -10.57
C PHE A 170 17.69 7.89 -9.63
N CYS A 171 17.61 8.62 -8.51
CA CYS A 171 16.57 8.44 -7.51
C CYS A 171 15.85 9.76 -7.17
N PRO A 172 15.04 10.35 -8.07
CA PRO A 172 14.21 11.51 -7.72
C PRO A 172 13.46 11.38 -6.38
N SER A 173 12.94 10.19 -6.04
CA SER A 173 12.30 9.94 -4.74
C SER A 173 13.24 10.13 -3.55
N CYS A 174 14.55 9.90 -3.69
CA CYS A 174 15.53 10.14 -2.65
C CYS A 174 15.67 11.65 -2.34
N LEU A 175 15.51 12.53 -3.35
CA LEU A 175 15.45 13.99 -3.11
C LEU A 175 14.16 14.38 -2.41
N ASP A 176 13.04 13.77 -2.81
CA ASP A 176 11.74 13.97 -2.18
C ASP A 176 11.75 13.52 -0.70
N GLN A 177 12.50 12.47 -0.35
CA GLN A 177 12.63 11.95 1.02
C GLN A 177 13.68 12.64 1.88
N ARG A 178 14.37 13.66 1.37
CA ARG A 178 15.32 14.45 2.16
C ARG A 178 14.58 15.39 3.11
N VAL A 179 15.03 15.49 4.35
CA VAL A 179 14.51 16.49 5.30
C VAL A 179 14.46 17.88 4.64
N GLY A 180 13.30 18.53 4.73
CA GLY A 180 13.09 19.86 4.17
C GLY A 180 12.93 19.93 2.65
N SER A 181 12.72 18.79 1.97
CA SER A 181 12.26 18.78 0.58
C SER A 181 10.91 19.51 0.45
N ASP A 182 10.62 20.05 -0.73
CA ASP A 182 9.35 20.74 -0.95
C ASP A 182 8.16 19.78 -0.92
N LEU A 183 8.38 18.52 -1.30
CA LEU A 183 7.40 17.46 -1.13
C LEU A 183 7.04 17.25 0.34
N LEU A 184 8.03 17.08 1.23
CA LEU A 184 7.76 16.81 2.65
C LEU A 184 7.21 18.05 3.37
N LYS A 185 7.63 19.26 2.99
CA LYS A 185 6.99 20.49 3.48
C LYS A 185 5.50 20.50 3.14
N LYS A 186 5.14 20.21 1.90
CA LYS A 186 3.74 20.12 1.46
C LYS A 186 2.99 18.98 2.15
N LEU A 187 3.61 17.80 2.25
CA LEU A 187 2.98 16.62 2.84
C LEU A 187 2.69 16.80 4.33
N ASN A 188 3.61 17.41 5.07
CA ASN A 188 3.50 17.65 6.50
C ASN A 188 2.84 19.00 6.84
N GLU A 189 2.35 19.75 5.85
CA GLU A 189 1.59 20.97 6.10
C GLU A 189 0.20 20.63 6.68
N GLY A 190 -0.17 21.29 7.78
CA GLY A 190 -1.44 21.07 8.46
C GLY A 190 -1.46 19.77 9.27
N ASP A 191 -2.55 19.02 9.15
CA ASP A 191 -2.70 17.73 9.84
C ASP A 191 -1.89 16.64 9.13
N GLU A 192 -1.01 15.97 9.88
CA GLU A 192 -0.19 14.86 9.38
C GLU A 192 -0.98 13.56 9.24
N THR A 193 -2.10 13.45 9.96
CA THR A 193 -3.00 12.29 10.05
C THR A 193 -4.43 12.71 9.70
N PRO A 194 -4.70 13.16 8.46
CA PRO A 194 -6.05 13.59 8.08
C PRO A 194 -7.07 12.47 8.30
N ALA A 195 -8.29 12.86 8.67
CA ALA A 195 -9.38 11.93 8.96
C ALA A 195 -9.67 10.95 7.81
N GLY A 196 -10.03 9.72 8.18
CA GLY A 196 -10.39 8.65 7.24
C GLY A 196 -9.73 7.33 7.64
N PRO A 197 -8.39 7.26 7.63
CA PRO A 197 -7.63 6.15 8.17
C PRO A 197 -7.33 6.28 9.67
N ASP A 198 -7.12 5.14 10.33
CA ASP A 198 -6.35 5.04 11.56
C ASP A 198 -4.86 4.82 11.21
N TYR A 199 -3.96 5.49 11.93
CA TYR A 199 -2.54 5.54 11.62
C TYR A 199 -1.72 4.82 12.69
N THR A 200 -0.89 3.87 12.27
CA THR A 200 0.09 3.23 13.15
C THR A 200 1.49 3.41 12.57
N VAL A 201 2.41 3.99 13.34
CA VAL A 201 3.82 4.06 13.00
C VAL A 201 4.58 3.08 13.87
N ILE A 202 5.39 2.22 13.26
CA ILE A 202 6.29 1.30 13.96
C ILE A 202 7.71 1.66 13.55
N THR A 203 8.53 2.12 14.49
CA THR A 203 9.93 2.52 14.25
C THR A 203 10.90 1.82 15.20
N THR A 204 12.18 1.81 14.84
CA THR A 204 13.26 1.19 15.61
C THR A 204 14.33 2.22 15.94
N ARG A 205 14.84 2.21 17.18
CA ARG A 205 15.98 3.05 17.59
C ARG A 205 17.26 2.73 16.83
N HIS A 206 17.31 1.58 16.15
CA HIS A 206 18.43 1.11 15.36
C HIS A 206 18.36 1.49 13.88
N ASP A 207 17.42 2.35 13.49
CA ASP A 207 17.25 2.76 12.10
C ASP A 207 18.49 3.50 11.58
N GLU A 208 19.13 2.91 10.58
CA GLU A 208 20.34 3.34 9.91
C GLU A 208 20.08 4.12 8.61
N VAL A 209 18.81 4.24 8.20
CA VAL A 209 18.41 4.88 6.94
C VAL A 209 17.58 6.13 7.19
N VAL A 210 16.55 6.06 8.03
CA VAL A 210 15.73 7.20 8.47
C VAL A 210 16.32 7.71 9.78
N ILE A 211 17.21 8.70 9.66
CA ILE A 211 17.98 9.22 10.80
C ILE A 211 17.60 10.69 11.05
N PRO A 212 17.24 11.09 12.28
CA PRO A 212 17.01 10.21 13.44
C PRO A 212 15.75 9.35 13.27
N TYR A 213 15.67 8.20 13.92
CA TYR A 213 14.50 7.29 13.85
C TYR A 213 13.18 7.97 14.22
N THR A 214 13.24 9.03 15.05
CA THR A 214 12.08 9.83 15.43
C THR A 214 11.48 10.63 14.28
N SER A 215 12.21 10.78 13.16
CA SER A 215 11.70 11.36 11.91
C SER A 215 10.53 10.56 11.32
N ALA A 216 10.42 9.29 11.71
CA ALA A 216 9.30 8.44 11.31
C ALA A 216 7.98 8.76 12.04
N LEU A 217 8.06 9.31 13.26
CA LEU A 217 6.88 9.53 14.09
C LEU A 217 5.96 10.60 13.50
N LEU A 218 4.66 10.45 13.69
CA LEU A 218 3.65 11.42 13.27
C LEU A 218 3.08 12.20 14.46
N THR A 219 2.44 13.32 14.17
CA THR A 219 1.62 14.10 15.11
C THR A 219 0.14 14.02 14.74
N GLY A 220 -0.72 13.78 15.71
CA GLY A 220 -2.16 13.63 15.48
C GLY A 220 -2.95 13.27 16.74
N PRO A 221 -4.29 13.19 16.66
CA PRO A 221 -5.13 12.74 17.76
C PRO A 221 -4.83 11.29 18.13
N ALA A 222 -4.60 11.01 19.42
CA ALA A 222 -4.28 9.65 19.91
C ALA A 222 -5.41 8.63 19.68
N GLU A 223 -6.63 9.09 19.39
CA GLU A 223 -7.76 8.25 19.00
C GLU A 223 -7.55 7.56 17.64
N HIS A 224 -6.77 8.19 16.76
CA HIS A 224 -6.52 7.76 15.38
C HIS A 224 -5.03 7.58 15.06
N LEU A 225 -4.14 7.77 16.05
CA LEU A 225 -2.71 7.66 15.86
C LEU A 225 -2.04 6.87 16.99
N SER A 226 -1.25 5.87 16.62
CA SER A 226 -0.33 5.16 17.51
C SER A 226 1.09 5.21 16.97
N ASN A 227 2.01 5.75 17.78
CA ASN A 227 3.43 5.77 17.49
C ASN A 227 4.12 4.72 18.38
N VAL A 228 4.72 3.71 17.76
CA VAL A 228 5.38 2.58 18.40
C VAL A 228 6.88 2.66 18.15
N VAL A 229 7.67 2.69 19.22
CA VAL A 229 9.12 2.48 19.17
C VAL A 229 9.39 1.07 19.71
N LEU A 230 9.90 0.16 18.87
CA LEU A 230 10.02 -1.27 19.20
C LEU A 230 10.72 -1.50 20.54
N GLN A 231 11.83 -0.79 20.79
CA GLN A 231 12.64 -0.95 21.99
C GLN A 231 11.97 -0.47 23.28
N ASP A 232 10.84 0.24 23.21
CA ASP A 232 10.07 0.61 24.41
C ASP A 232 9.35 -0.60 25.03
N LYS A 233 9.01 -1.61 24.21
CA LYS A 233 8.41 -2.87 24.67
C LYS A 233 9.37 -4.05 24.59
N CYS A 234 10.29 -4.02 23.63
CA CYS A 234 11.28 -5.07 23.39
C CYS A 234 12.69 -4.47 23.31
N PRO A 235 13.32 -4.14 24.46
CA PRO A 235 14.59 -3.39 24.49
C PRO A 235 15.78 -4.06 23.79
N LEU A 236 15.71 -5.37 23.55
CA LEU A 236 16.76 -6.17 22.93
C LEU A 236 16.48 -6.52 21.47
N ASP A 237 15.39 -6.00 20.90
CA ASP A 237 15.06 -6.18 19.50
C ASP A 237 16.12 -5.52 18.60
N PRO A 238 16.89 -6.31 17.81
CA PRO A 238 18.04 -5.81 17.08
C PRO A 238 17.70 -5.35 15.66
N PHE A 239 16.45 -5.48 15.21
CA PHE A 239 16.11 -5.24 13.81
C PHE A 239 16.27 -3.76 13.44
N MET A 240 16.92 -3.54 12.30
CA MET A 240 17.21 -2.24 11.73
C MET A 240 16.27 -1.95 10.55
N HIS A 241 16.51 -0.90 9.78
CA HIS A 241 15.62 -0.44 8.72
C HIS A 241 15.32 -1.54 7.69
N ASP A 242 16.37 -2.12 7.11
CA ASP A 242 16.25 -3.03 5.96
C ASP A 242 15.59 -4.38 6.28
N GLN A 243 15.61 -4.77 7.55
CA GLN A 243 15.05 -6.03 8.04
C GLN A 243 13.74 -5.83 8.83
N ALA A 244 13.27 -4.60 9.05
CA ALA A 244 12.11 -4.32 9.90
C ALA A 244 10.85 -5.12 9.47
N THR A 245 10.63 -5.33 8.17
CA THR A 245 9.48 -6.13 7.67
C THR A 245 9.62 -7.64 7.86
N LYS A 246 10.80 -8.09 8.30
CA LYS A 246 11.15 -9.49 8.60
C LYS A 246 11.15 -9.75 10.11
N ASP A 247 10.95 -8.71 10.91
CA ASP A 247 10.92 -8.77 12.36
C ASP A 247 9.57 -9.35 12.86
N PRO A 248 9.60 -10.42 13.67
CA PRO A 248 8.38 -10.98 14.29
C PRO A 248 7.70 -10.02 15.28
N VAL A 249 8.40 -9.07 15.89
CA VAL A 249 7.81 -8.04 16.76
C VAL A 249 7.02 -7.04 15.92
N VAL A 250 7.58 -6.58 14.79
CA VAL A 250 6.85 -5.74 13.82
C VAL A 250 5.61 -6.47 13.30
N ALA A 251 5.70 -7.75 12.95
CA ALA A 251 4.54 -8.52 12.48
C ALA A 251 3.40 -8.56 13.52
N GLN A 252 3.74 -8.70 14.80
CA GLN A 252 2.76 -8.65 15.90
C GLN A 252 2.08 -7.28 16.02
N TRP A 253 2.84 -6.19 15.85
CA TRP A 253 2.28 -4.84 15.85
C TRP A 253 1.38 -4.56 14.65
N VAL A 254 1.77 -5.01 13.45
CA VAL A 254 0.93 -4.91 12.26
C VAL A 254 -0.37 -5.68 12.46
N LEU A 255 -0.32 -6.93 12.92
CA LEU A 255 -1.52 -7.72 13.21
C LEU A 255 -2.38 -7.09 14.31
N ASN A 256 -1.77 -6.43 15.30
CA ASN A 256 -2.51 -5.71 16.32
C ASN A 256 -3.25 -4.50 15.76
N ALA A 257 -2.64 -3.72 14.86
CA ALA A 257 -3.28 -2.60 14.17
C ALA A 257 -4.48 -3.10 13.35
N LEU A 258 -4.24 -4.03 12.43
CA LEU A 258 -5.24 -4.52 11.48
C LEU A 258 -6.34 -5.39 12.11
N GLY A 259 -6.13 -5.88 13.33
CA GLY A 259 -7.03 -6.82 14.02
C GLY A 259 -8.09 -6.15 14.89
N ARG A 260 -8.16 -4.82 14.90
CA ARG A 260 -9.02 -4.05 15.80
C ARG A 260 -9.59 -2.82 15.11
N LYS A 261 -10.45 -2.09 15.83
CA LYS A 261 -10.83 -0.73 15.46
C LYS A 261 -9.84 0.26 16.08
N GLY A 262 -9.57 1.35 15.38
CA GLY A 262 -8.54 2.29 15.80
C GLY A 262 -7.15 1.77 15.44
N PRO A 263 -6.11 2.59 15.66
CA PRO A 263 -4.73 2.19 15.42
C PRO A 263 -4.29 1.09 16.40
N ALA A 264 -3.06 0.59 16.25
CA ALA A 264 -2.47 -0.35 17.20
C ALA A 264 -2.58 0.14 18.65
N ASP A 265 -2.89 -0.77 19.55
CA ASP A 265 -3.06 -0.46 20.97
C ASP A 265 -1.73 -0.03 21.60
N PRO A 266 -1.61 1.18 22.15
CA PRO A 266 -0.40 1.57 22.88
C PRO A 266 -0.10 0.66 24.09
N ALA A 267 -1.12 -0.01 24.63
CA ALA A 267 -0.98 -0.97 25.72
C ALA A 267 -0.59 -2.38 25.25
N PHE A 268 -0.59 -2.67 23.94
CA PHE A 268 -0.17 -3.98 23.42
C PHE A 268 1.26 -4.31 23.84
N GLN A 269 1.46 -5.58 24.19
CA GLN A 269 2.76 -6.11 24.59
C GLN A 269 3.11 -7.27 23.65
N PRO A 270 4.01 -7.05 22.67
CA PRO A 270 4.48 -8.13 21.82
C PRO A 270 5.36 -9.12 22.60
N ARG A 271 5.49 -10.33 22.05
CA ARG A 271 6.50 -11.30 22.47
C ARG A 271 7.82 -10.94 21.83
N CYS A 272 8.78 -10.53 22.66
CA CYS A 272 10.10 -10.03 22.22
C CYS A 272 11.11 -11.12 21.87
N LEU A 273 10.79 -12.38 22.15
CA LEU A 273 11.61 -13.55 21.85
C LEU A 273 10.76 -14.49 21.00
N GLY A 274 11.08 -14.59 19.71
CA GLY A 274 10.35 -15.37 18.72
C GLY A 274 11.19 -15.65 17.49
#